data_AF-A0A5C3NNP1-F1
#
_entry.id   AF-A0A5C3NNP1-F1
#
_cell.length_a   1.000
_cell.length_b   1.000
_cell.length_c   1.000
_cell.angle_alpha   90.00
_cell.angle_beta   90.00
_cell.angle_gamma   90.00
#
_symmetry.space_group_name_H-M   'P 1'
#
loop_
_entity.id
_entity.type
_entity.pdbx_description
1 polymer ?
#
loop_
_entity_poly.entity_id
_entity_poly.type
_entity_poly.pdbx_seq_one_letter_code
_entity_poly.pdbx_strand_id
1 'polypeptide(L)'
;MGLAAKISKVTCRLLAITAVLWVVVSLVGTGPRSIIDGQEDAVVERLLSMIDSVTSLAVGKLLSDESSCRHNVPISSFVPGTNLTSGAIQSFLSGNLHMPSASEICSAFRSKSILFVGPETTYHLHTLLLASLLDQSSCYGPSTCTFHHICQPHAPAQATERGRQRYTFPPTPQDLLDTGSSIIRFSLSSSLYDGKSQDEWIYAEPSVDPQTGIRIRETWWKDKAGRADVIVLHRAPEPAPAWTYDGSGSGNWSLLDANTLALDSGSGEDMFRELLRGVPIKAEDPRNEKIVKAALIVTLTRYLPSVLQTLASLRSAKAIKEKLIFWHEGWLADARIAVRRTDGLKDLPIDPWTLYHNVQGGSTDCWYSLIVLIFGFCSRDS
;
A
#
# COMPACT_ATOMS: atom_id res chain seq x y z
N MET A 1 -13.20 16.07 17.95
CA MET A 1 -12.39 15.35 16.92
C MET A 1 -12.54 13.86 17.16
N GLY A 2 -12.97 13.10 16.14
CA GLY A 2 -13.16 11.64 16.25
C GLY A 2 -11.84 10.87 16.39
N LEU A 3 -11.91 9.65 16.91
CA LEU A 3 -10.77 8.75 17.14
C LEU A 3 -9.89 8.57 15.90
N ALA A 4 -10.50 8.39 14.72
CA ALA A 4 -9.80 8.27 13.44
C ALA A 4 -8.91 9.48 13.10
N ALA A 5 -9.42 10.71 13.29
CA ALA A 5 -8.68 11.94 13.00
C ALA A 5 -7.47 12.14 13.95
N LYS A 6 -7.47 11.49 15.12
CA LYS A 6 -6.38 11.55 16.08
C LYS A 6 -5.34 10.46 15.84
N ILE A 7 -5.78 9.25 15.49
CA ILE A 7 -4.90 8.15 15.03
C ILE A 7 -4.10 8.58 13.80
N SER A 8 -4.73 9.27 12.85
CA SER A 8 -4.07 9.85 11.67
C SER A 8 -2.94 10.82 12.09
N LYS A 9 -3.18 11.78 12.99
CA LYS A 9 -2.14 12.72 13.46
C LYS A 9 -0.93 12.06 14.12
N VAL A 10 -1.14 11.06 14.97
CA VAL A 10 -0.04 10.33 15.64
C VAL A 10 0.78 9.55 14.63
N THR A 11 0.10 8.91 13.68
CA THR A 11 0.78 8.21 12.58
C THR A 11 1.63 9.17 11.75
N CYS A 12 1.14 10.36 11.42
CA CYS A 12 1.92 11.36 10.67
C CYS A 12 3.22 11.76 11.37
N ARG A 13 3.21 11.85 12.71
CA ARG A 13 4.42 12.15 13.50
C ARG A 13 5.42 11.00 13.48
N LEU A 14 4.93 9.78 13.67
CA LEU A 14 5.70 8.53 13.55
C LEU A 14 6.41 8.42 12.20
N LEU A 15 5.67 8.71 11.15
CA LEU A 15 6.15 8.68 9.79
C LEU A 15 7.22 9.70 9.48
N ALA A 16 7.09 10.92 10.00
CA ALA A 16 8.14 11.92 9.89
C ALA A 16 9.43 11.44 10.56
N ILE A 17 9.33 10.78 11.72
CA ILE A 17 10.48 10.20 12.42
C ILE A 17 11.09 9.06 11.61
N THR A 18 10.30 8.09 11.14
CA THR A 18 10.79 6.96 10.33
C THR A 18 11.39 7.41 9.00
N ALA A 19 10.83 8.44 8.38
CA ALA A 19 11.36 9.05 7.16
C ALA A 19 12.72 9.69 7.39
N VAL A 20 12.87 10.45 8.47
CA VAL A 20 14.15 11.04 8.88
C VAL A 20 15.17 9.95 9.17
N LEU A 21 14.78 8.89 9.89
CA LEU A 21 15.64 7.74 10.17
C LEU A 21 16.08 7.03 8.88
N TRP A 22 15.16 6.84 7.92
CA TRP A 22 15.49 6.20 6.64
C TRP A 22 16.39 7.05 5.75
N VAL A 23 16.18 8.37 5.72
CA VAL A 23 17.07 9.31 5.02
C VAL A 23 18.46 9.29 5.65
N VAL A 24 18.56 9.28 6.98
CA VAL A 24 19.84 9.17 7.70
C VAL A 24 20.55 7.85 7.37
N VAL A 25 19.85 6.72 7.42
CA VAL A 25 20.43 5.40 7.07
C VAL A 25 20.86 5.34 5.61
N SER A 26 20.08 5.91 4.70
CA SER A 26 20.37 5.92 3.26
C SER A 26 21.55 6.84 2.90
N LEU A 27 21.72 7.96 3.61
CA LEU A 27 22.87 8.87 3.43
C LEU A 27 24.16 8.30 4.02
N VAL A 28 24.07 7.50 5.08
CA VAL A 28 25.23 6.81 5.67
C VAL A 28 25.68 5.64 4.79
N GLY A 29 24.75 4.97 4.09
CA GLY A 29 25.04 3.84 3.20
C GLY A 29 25.69 4.17 1.85
N THR A 30 25.77 5.45 1.46
CA THR A 30 26.35 5.89 0.17
C THR A 30 27.79 6.41 0.28
N GLY A 31 28.41 6.35 1.46
CA GLY A 31 29.83 6.66 1.63
C GLY A 31 30.75 5.65 0.93
N PRO A 32 31.94 6.07 0.42
CA PRO A 32 32.89 5.16 -0.22
C PRO A 32 33.31 4.03 0.75
N ARG A 33 33.09 2.79 0.33
CA ARG A 33 33.44 1.55 1.05
C ARG A 33 34.95 1.34 1.17
N SER A 34 35.62 2.12 1.99
CA SER A 34 37.04 1.92 2.28
C SER A 34 37.39 2.25 3.74
N ILE A 35 36.72 1.63 4.72
CA ILE A 35 37.19 1.59 6.11
C ILE A 35 36.86 0.23 6.75
N ILE A 36 37.88 -0.63 6.76
CA ILE A 36 38.35 -1.66 7.72
C ILE A 36 37.34 -2.30 8.71
N ASP A 37 37.34 -3.64 8.72
CA ASP A 37 36.73 -4.57 9.68
C ASP A 37 36.97 -4.17 11.15
N GLY A 38 35.90 -4.20 11.97
CA GLY A 38 35.99 -4.16 13.44
C GLY A 38 35.26 -3.02 14.17
N GLN A 39 34.41 -2.23 13.51
CA GLN A 39 33.66 -1.13 14.14
C GLN A 39 32.13 -1.23 14.09
N GLU A 40 31.55 -2.39 13.73
CA GLU A 40 30.09 -2.53 13.59
C GLU A 40 29.34 -2.18 14.88
N ASP A 41 29.81 -2.62 16.05
CA ASP A 41 29.17 -2.32 17.33
C ASP A 41 29.26 -0.84 17.73
N ALA A 42 30.37 -0.17 17.39
CA ALA A 42 30.56 1.26 17.67
C ALA A 42 29.73 2.16 16.74
N VAL A 43 29.45 1.69 15.52
CA VAL A 43 28.57 2.37 14.56
C VAL A 43 27.11 2.17 14.96
N VAL A 44 26.72 0.99 15.42
CA VAL A 44 25.37 0.72 15.93
C VAL A 44 25.08 1.52 17.21
N GLU A 45 25.99 1.55 18.18
CA GLU A 45 25.85 2.36 19.41
C GLU A 45 25.81 3.87 19.12
N ARG A 46 26.61 4.36 18.15
CA ARG A 46 26.53 5.75 17.69
C ARG A 46 25.23 6.04 16.94
N LEU A 47 24.72 5.08 16.16
CA LEU A 47 23.42 5.22 15.50
C LEU A 47 22.30 5.30 16.55
N LEU A 48 22.27 4.40 17.54
CA LEU A 48 21.26 4.39 18.60
C LEU A 48 21.32 5.67 19.46
N SER A 49 22.52 6.16 19.79
CA SER A 49 22.71 7.45 20.48
C SER A 49 22.26 8.66 19.65
N MET A 50 22.51 8.66 18.33
CA MET A 50 22.00 9.70 17.42
C MET A 50 20.48 9.62 17.28
N ILE A 51 19.91 8.42 17.23
CA ILE A 51 18.47 8.18 17.17
C ILE A 51 17.80 8.76 18.42
N ASP A 52 18.32 8.51 19.62
CA ASP A 52 17.82 9.05 20.88
C ASP A 52 17.97 10.57 20.98
N SER A 53 19.09 11.13 20.50
CA SER A 53 19.29 12.58 20.51
C SER A 53 18.39 13.30 19.50
N VAL A 54 18.12 12.70 18.33
CA VAL A 54 17.26 13.29 17.30
C VAL A 54 15.78 13.11 17.63
N THR A 55 15.37 11.98 18.21
CA THR A 55 14.01 11.81 18.74
C THR A 55 13.75 12.75 19.91
N SER A 56 14.69 12.93 20.84
CA SER A 56 14.56 13.91 21.94
C SER A 56 14.41 15.35 21.43
N LEU A 57 15.22 15.75 20.44
CA LEU A 57 15.17 17.10 19.86
C LEU A 57 13.92 17.33 18.99
N ALA A 58 13.47 16.31 18.23
CA ALA A 58 12.28 16.38 17.41
C ALA A 58 10.99 16.36 18.25
N VAL A 59 10.93 15.53 19.30
CA VAL A 59 9.81 15.48 20.25
C VAL A 59 9.71 16.78 21.04
N GLY A 60 10.83 17.35 21.50
CA GLY A 60 10.85 18.65 22.19
C GLY A 60 10.33 19.81 21.33
N LYS A 61 10.62 19.80 20.02
CA LYS A 61 10.22 20.87 19.08
C LYS A 61 8.82 20.68 18.50
N LEU A 62 8.35 19.43 18.36
CA LEU A 62 7.00 19.08 17.90
C LEU A 62 5.92 19.18 18.99
N LEU A 63 6.30 19.15 20.26
CA LEU A 63 5.39 19.41 21.39
C LEU A 63 5.23 20.91 21.70
N SER A 64 6.16 21.77 21.26
CA SER A 64 6.11 23.21 21.50
C SER A 64 5.36 24.03 20.44
N ASP A 65 4.97 23.42 19.30
CA ASP A 65 4.32 24.14 18.20
C ASP A 65 3.02 23.45 17.74
N GLU A 66 1.93 23.78 18.43
CA GLU A 66 0.57 23.32 18.07
C GLU A 66 0.00 24.02 16.83
N SER A 67 0.70 25.01 16.25
CA SER A 67 0.16 25.88 15.19
C SER A 67 0.55 25.51 13.76
N SER A 68 1.56 24.65 13.57
CA SER A 68 2.19 24.44 12.25
C SER A 68 1.54 23.39 11.33
N CYS A 69 0.45 22.70 11.72
CA CYS A 69 -0.26 21.75 10.84
C CYS A 69 -1.37 22.40 10.00
N ARG A 70 -1.19 23.65 9.57
CA ARG A 70 -2.01 24.29 8.53
C ARG A 70 -1.12 24.85 7.44
N HIS A 71 -0.54 23.99 6.61
CA HIS A 71 0.08 24.44 5.37
C HIS A 71 -0.58 23.74 4.18
N ASN A 72 -1.25 24.56 3.37
CA ASN A 72 -1.57 24.28 1.97
C ASN A 72 -0.24 24.08 1.25
N VAL A 73 0.14 22.84 0.98
CA VAL A 73 1.22 22.55 0.03
C VAL A 73 0.63 22.62 -1.37
N PRO A 74 1.10 23.51 -2.25
CA PRO A 74 0.66 23.52 -3.63
C PRO A 74 1.22 22.29 -4.34
N ILE A 75 0.35 21.34 -4.67
CA ILE A 75 0.66 20.23 -5.58
C ILE A 75 0.56 20.81 -7.01
N SER A 76 1.63 21.46 -7.48
CA SER A 76 1.79 21.76 -8.89
C SER A 76 3.09 21.14 -9.40
N SER A 77 2.96 20.44 -10.53
CA SER A 77 3.99 19.76 -11.34
C SER A 77 4.59 18.46 -10.78
N PHE A 78 4.63 17.42 -11.62
CA PHE A 78 5.83 16.62 -11.97
C PHE A 78 5.43 15.32 -12.71
N VAL A 79 5.12 15.43 -14.00
CA VAL A 79 5.31 14.38 -15.02
C VAL A 79 5.69 15.08 -16.33
N PRO A 80 6.91 14.94 -16.87
CA PRO A 80 7.19 15.35 -18.24
C PRO A 80 6.76 14.22 -19.20
N GLY A 81 5.88 14.52 -20.15
CA GLY A 81 5.58 13.63 -21.28
C GLY A 81 4.10 13.25 -21.47
N THR A 82 3.21 13.59 -20.55
CA THR A 82 1.76 13.49 -20.77
C THR A 82 1.11 14.81 -20.41
N ASN A 83 0.40 15.43 -21.35
CA ASN A 83 -0.47 16.59 -21.13
C ASN A 83 -1.69 16.20 -20.26
N LEU A 84 -1.46 15.66 -19.07
CA LEU A 84 -2.49 15.57 -18.04
C LEU A 84 -2.61 16.96 -17.44
N THR A 85 -3.61 17.68 -17.92
CA THR A 85 -3.79 19.11 -17.69
C THR A 85 -4.08 19.43 -16.23
N SER A 86 -3.59 20.60 -15.80
CA SER A 86 -3.87 21.26 -14.51
C SER A 86 -5.36 21.31 -14.12
N GLY A 87 -6.29 21.06 -15.05
CA GLY A 87 -7.73 21.06 -14.81
C GLY A 87 -8.24 19.86 -14.00
N ALA A 88 -7.59 18.70 -14.08
CA ALA A 88 -8.03 17.50 -13.34
C ALA A 88 -7.90 17.68 -11.82
N ILE A 89 -6.81 18.33 -11.38
CA ILE A 89 -6.55 18.61 -9.95
C ILE A 89 -7.52 19.67 -9.42
N GLN A 90 -7.82 20.70 -10.20
CA GLN A 90 -8.76 21.74 -9.79
C GLN A 90 -10.22 21.22 -9.74
N SER A 91 -10.58 20.30 -10.64
CA SER A 91 -11.87 19.59 -10.64
C SER A 91 -12.04 18.71 -9.40
N PHE A 92 -10.99 17.98 -9.00
CA PHE A 92 -10.97 17.17 -7.78
C PHE A 92 -11.22 18.01 -6.52
N LEU A 93 -10.59 19.19 -6.42
CA LEU A 93 -10.78 20.11 -5.30
C LEU A 93 -12.14 20.83 -5.31
N SER A 94 -12.83 20.88 -6.45
CA SER A 94 -14.12 21.57 -6.60
C SER A 94 -15.33 20.69 -6.27
N GLY A 95 -15.12 19.43 -5.86
CA GLY A 95 -16.20 18.49 -5.53
C GLY A 95 -17.01 17.98 -6.72
N ASN A 96 -16.71 18.44 -7.94
CA ASN A 96 -17.28 17.92 -9.18
C ASN A 96 -16.37 16.81 -9.71
N LEU A 97 -16.37 15.66 -9.04
CA LEU A 97 -15.67 14.48 -9.54
C LEU A 97 -16.36 14.01 -10.82
N HIS A 98 -15.90 14.55 -11.97
CA HIS A 98 -16.26 14.02 -13.27
C HIS A 98 -15.67 12.62 -13.37
N MET A 99 -16.52 11.60 -13.27
CA MET A 99 -16.09 10.23 -13.51
C MET A 99 -15.74 10.11 -14.99
N PRO A 100 -14.49 9.77 -15.35
CA PRO A 100 -14.10 9.72 -16.75
C PRO A 100 -14.96 8.69 -17.48
N SER A 101 -15.40 9.07 -18.67
CA SER A 101 -16.10 8.18 -19.58
C SER A 101 -15.17 7.04 -20.04
N ALA A 102 -15.75 5.92 -20.47
CA ALA A 102 -14.98 4.78 -20.97
C ALA A 102 -14.05 5.18 -22.14
N SER A 103 -14.47 6.11 -22.99
CA SER A 103 -13.65 6.62 -24.11
C SER A 103 -12.43 7.42 -23.63
N GLU A 104 -12.57 8.23 -22.58
CA GLU A 104 -11.45 8.96 -21.98
C GLU A 104 -10.45 8.02 -21.32
N ILE A 105 -10.93 7.02 -20.59
CA ILE A 105 -10.08 5.97 -20.00
C ILE A 105 -9.34 5.22 -21.12
N CYS A 106 -10.05 4.84 -22.19
CA CYS A 106 -9.44 4.15 -23.32
C CYS A 106 -8.43 4.99 -24.10
N SER A 107 -8.68 6.29 -24.25
CA SER A 107 -7.70 7.21 -24.81
C SER A 107 -6.42 7.26 -23.96
N ALA A 108 -6.56 7.31 -22.63
CA ALA A 108 -5.43 7.30 -21.72
C ALA A 108 -4.66 5.97 -21.71
N PHE A 109 -5.36 4.85 -21.93
CA PHE A 109 -4.77 3.51 -21.94
C PHE A 109 -4.28 3.05 -23.30
N ARG A 110 -4.51 3.82 -24.37
CA ARG A 110 -4.14 3.46 -25.74
C ARG A 110 -2.72 2.88 -25.82
N SER A 111 -2.64 1.65 -26.34
CA SER A 111 -1.40 0.92 -26.58
C SER A 111 -0.58 0.60 -25.33
N LYS A 112 -1.22 0.52 -24.16
CA LYS A 112 -0.57 0.21 -22.88
C LYS A 112 -0.88 -1.20 -22.38
N SER A 113 0.10 -1.77 -21.71
CA SER A 113 0.02 -2.98 -20.88
C SER A 113 -0.05 -2.59 -19.42
N ILE A 114 -1.18 -2.85 -18.76
CA ILE A 114 -1.46 -2.46 -17.38
C ILE A 114 -1.46 -3.72 -16.51
N LEU A 115 -0.73 -3.68 -15.41
CA LEU A 115 -0.67 -4.77 -14.44
C LEU A 115 -1.15 -4.28 -13.07
N PHE A 116 -2.18 -4.92 -12.55
CA PHE A 116 -2.59 -4.80 -11.15
C PHE A 116 -1.88 -5.87 -10.33
N VAL A 117 -1.26 -5.48 -9.22
CA VAL A 117 -0.62 -6.39 -8.27
C VAL A 117 -1.08 -6.04 -6.86
N GLY A 118 -1.60 -7.03 -6.16
CA GLY A 118 -2.06 -6.85 -4.79
C GLY A 118 -3.00 -7.95 -4.34
N PRO A 119 -3.65 -7.75 -3.18
CA PRO A 119 -4.61 -8.70 -2.63
C PRO A 119 -5.95 -8.69 -3.38
N GLU A 120 -6.93 -9.43 -2.87
CA GLU A 120 -8.26 -9.56 -3.44
C GLU A 120 -9.01 -8.23 -3.59
N THR A 121 -8.71 -7.22 -2.76
CA THR A 121 -9.26 -5.86 -2.91
C THR A 121 -8.78 -5.19 -4.20
N THR A 122 -7.52 -5.39 -4.59
CA THR A 122 -6.98 -4.95 -5.88
C THR A 122 -7.62 -5.70 -7.04
N TYR A 123 -7.92 -6.99 -6.86
CA TYR A 123 -8.69 -7.76 -7.84
C TYR A 123 -10.11 -7.22 -8.02
N HIS A 124 -10.75 -6.73 -6.95
CA HIS A 124 -12.06 -6.07 -7.04
C HIS A 124 -11.97 -4.79 -7.88
N LEU A 125 -10.97 -3.94 -7.66
CA LEU A 125 -10.71 -2.76 -8.48
C LEU A 125 -10.50 -3.14 -9.96
N HIS A 126 -9.71 -4.18 -10.23
CA HIS A 126 -9.52 -4.74 -11.57
C HIS A 126 -10.87 -5.14 -12.20
N THR A 127 -11.73 -5.82 -11.46
CA THR A 127 -13.05 -6.27 -11.96
C THR A 127 -13.98 -5.09 -12.24
N LEU A 128 -14.00 -4.07 -11.37
CA LEU A 128 -14.78 -2.85 -11.59
C LEU A 128 -14.33 -2.10 -12.84
N LEU A 129 -13.02 -2.01 -13.07
CA LEU A 129 -12.45 -1.39 -14.27
C LEU A 129 -12.77 -2.20 -15.53
N LEU A 130 -12.76 -3.53 -15.47
CA LEU A 130 -13.20 -4.35 -16.59
C LEU A 130 -14.68 -4.14 -16.89
N ALA A 131 -15.54 -4.10 -15.87
CA ALA A 131 -16.97 -3.87 -16.04
C ALA A 131 -17.30 -2.50 -16.63
N SER A 132 -16.45 -1.48 -16.43
CA SER A 132 -16.63 -0.16 -17.03
C SER A 132 -16.09 -0.05 -18.46
N LEU A 133 -15.20 -0.96 -18.88
CA LEU A 133 -14.55 -0.92 -20.20
C LEU A 133 -14.99 -2.02 -21.16
N LEU A 134 -15.61 -3.09 -20.65
CA LEU A 134 -16.02 -4.26 -21.42
C LEU A 134 -17.46 -4.64 -21.05
N ASP A 135 -18.32 -4.76 -22.06
CA ASP A 135 -19.74 -5.05 -21.85
C ASP A 135 -20.00 -6.45 -21.24
N GLN A 136 -19.09 -7.44 -21.40
CA GLN A 136 -19.36 -8.84 -21.04
C GLN A 136 -18.13 -9.68 -20.60
N SER A 137 -17.07 -9.10 -20.04
CA SER A 137 -15.93 -9.91 -19.57
C SER A 137 -16.02 -10.21 -18.08
N SER A 138 -16.34 -11.46 -17.72
CA SER A 138 -16.02 -11.98 -16.39
C SER A 138 -14.56 -12.44 -16.36
N CYS A 139 -13.81 -11.99 -15.36
CA CYS A 139 -12.51 -12.57 -15.05
C CYS A 139 -12.73 -13.85 -14.23
N TYR A 140 -11.98 -14.91 -14.54
CA TYR A 140 -12.15 -16.23 -13.93
C TYR A 140 -11.76 -16.30 -12.45
N GLY A 141 -11.12 -15.26 -11.91
CA GLY A 141 -10.72 -15.20 -10.51
C GLY A 141 -9.32 -14.59 -10.33
N PRO A 142 -8.97 -14.23 -9.08
CA PRO A 142 -7.67 -13.61 -8.77
C PRO A 142 -6.48 -14.54 -9.01
N SER A 143 -6.66 -15.86 -8.89
CA SER A 143 -5.59 -16.85 -9.09
C SER A 143 -5.40 -17.26 -10.55
N THR A 144 -6.39 -17.02 -11.41
CA THR A 144 -6.43 -17.52 -12.81
C THR A 144 -6.52 -16.41 -13.85
N CYS A 145 -6.50 -15.13 -13.42
CA CYS A 145 -6.49 -14.00 -14.34
C CYS A 145 -5.21 -13.99 -15.18
N THR A 146 -5.35 -14.21 -16.49
CA THR A 146 -4.22 -14.14 -17.44
C THR A 146 -4.06 -12.73 -18.00
N PHE A 147 -5.00 -12.30 -18.84
CA PHE A 147 -5.09 -10.95 -19.39
C PHE A 147 -6.49 -10.67 -19.95
N HIS A 148 -6.81 -9.39 -20.08
CA HIS A 148 -8.03 -8.89 -20.70
C HIS A 148 -7.67 -7.85 -21.74
N HIS A 149 -8.14 -8.05 -22.97
CA HIS A 149 -8.00 -7.09 -24.05
C HIS A 149 -9.10 -6.04 -23.93
N ILE A 150 -8.73 -4.79 -23.67
CA ILE A 150 -9.64 -3.66 -23.48
C ILE A 150 -9.45 -2.63 -24.58
N CYS A 151 -10.40 -1.70 -24.68
CA CYS A 151 -10.29 -0.54 -25.57
C CYS A 151 -10.04 -0.90 -27.03
N GLN A 152 -10.56 -2.05 -27.46
CA GLN A 152 -10.50 -2.44 -28.86
C GLN A 152 -11.33 -1.42 -29.66
N PRO A 153 -10.80 -0.88 -30.77
CA PRO A 153 -11.62 -0.06 -31.65
C PRO A 153 -12.82 -0.90 -32.09
N HIS A 154 -14.00 -0.30 -32.12
CA HIS A 154 -15.18 -0.98 -32.66
C HIS A 154 -14.85 -1.44 -34.07
N ALA A 155 -14.61 -2.73 -34.23
CA ALA A 155 -14.38 -3.29 -35.54
C ALA A 155 -15.62 -2.96 -36.38
N PRO A 156 -15.48 -2.41 -37.60
CA PRO A 156 -16.63 -2.17 -38.45
C PRO A 156 -17.42 -3.49 -38.55
N ALA A 157 -18.74 -3.44 -38.59
CA ALA A 157 -19.63 -4.62 -38.51
C ALA A 157 -19.33 -5.73 -39.55
N GLN A 158 -18.43 -5.48 -40.49
CA GLN A 158 -17.95 -6.40 -41.52
C GLN A 158 -16.56 -7.02 -41.23
N ALA A 159 -15.93 -6.71 -40.10
CA ALA A 159 -14.72 -7.40 -39.68
C ALA A 159 -15.06 -8.86 -39.39
N THR A 160 -14.69 -9.72 -40.34
CA THR A 160 -14.85 -11.17 -40.33
C THR A 160 -14.56 -11.78 -38.94
N GLU A 161 -15.26 -12.86 -38.57
CA GLU A 161 -15.16 -13.57 -37.29
C GLU A 161 -13.73 -13.83 -36.76
N ARG A 162 -12.70 -13.75 -37.61
CA ARG A 162 -11.29 -13.70 -37.21
C ARG A 162 -10.98 -12.58 -36.20
N GLY A 163 -11.68 -11.44 -36.25
CA GLY A 163 -11.50 -10.34 -35.30
C GLY A 163 -12.06 -10.60 -33.89
N ARG A 164 -12.87 -11.65 -33.71
CA ARG A 164 -13.39 -12.09 -32.41
C ARG A 164 -12.63 -13.28 -31.83
N GLN A 165 -11.52 -13.70 -32.45
CA GLN A 165 -10.70 -14.75 -31.87
C GLN A 165 -10.26 -14.30 -30.47
N ARG A 166 -10.71 -15.04 -29.45
CA ARG A 166 -10.14 -14.93 -28.12
C ARG A 166 -8.66 -15.23 -28.26
N TYR A 167 -7.84 -14.19 -28.09
CA TYR A 167 -6.40 -14.35 -28.04
C TYR A 167 -6.07 -15.39 -26.97
N THR A 168 -5.43 -16.48 -27.37
CA THR A 168 -4.90 -17.49 -26.43
C THR A 168 -3.60 -17.00 -25.79
N PHE A 169 -2.90 -16.09 -26.47
CA PHE A 169 -1.66 -15.45 -26.03
C PHE A 169 -1.85 -13.94 -25.90
N PRO A 170 -1.21 -13.28 -24.92
CA PRO A 170 -1.31 -11.83 -24.81
C PRO A 170 -0.78 -11.16 -26.10
N PRO A 171 -1.48 -10.16 -26.65
CA PRO A 171 -0.98 -9.36 -27.77
C PRO A 171 0.40 -8.77 -27.50
N THR A 172 1.23 -8.69 -28.53
CA THR A 172 2.55 -8.06 -28.45
C THR A 172 2.40 -6.53 -28.32
N PRO A 173 3.44 -5.80 -27.85
CA PRO A 173 3.40 -4.35 -27.82
C PRO A 173 3.10 -3.71 -29.19
N GLN A 174 3.59 -4.30 -30.28
CA GLN A 174 3.30 -3.83 -31.63
C GLN A 174 1.81 -4.01 -31.98
N ASP A 175 1.20 -5.15 -31.62
CA ASP A 175 -0.23 -5.37 -31.84
C ASP A 175 -1.08 -4.33 -31.09
N LEU A 176 -0.69 -3.96 -29.86
CA LEU A 176 -1.36 -2.92 -29.08
C LEU A 176 -1.22 -1.53 -29.72
N LEU A 177 -0.05 -1.24 -30.32
CA LEU A 177 0.20 -0.01 -31.06
C LEU A 177 -0.66 0.06 -32.33
N ASP A 178 -0.64 -0.98 -33.14
CA ASP A 178 -1.33 -1.04 -34.43
C ASP A 178 -2.84 -0.97 -34.27
N THR A 179 -3.37 -1.63 -33.25
CA THR A 179 -4.82 -1.63 -32.97
C THR A 179 -5.27 -0.46 -32.11
N GLY A 180 -4.34 0.28 -31.48
CA GLY A 180 -4.66 1.30 -30.48
C GLY A 180 -5.37 0.77 -29.24
N SER A 181 -5.30 -0.55 -29.00
CA SER A 181 -5.96 -1.22 -27.89
C SER A 181 -5.04 -1.33 -26.68
N SER A 182 -5.52 -1.91 -25.58
CA SER A 182 -4.74 -2.04 -24.35
C SER A 182 -5.01 -3.39 -23.69
N ILE A 183 -4.15 -3.78 -22.75
CA ILE A 183 -4.36 -5.00 -21.98
C ILE A 183 -4.28 -4.73 -20.49
N ILE A 184 -5.18 -5.36 -19.74
CA ILE A 184 -5.16 -5.37 -18.28
C ILE A 184 -4.84 -6.79 -17.80
N ARG A 185 -3.94 -6.90 -16.83
CA ARG A 185 -3.62 -8.14 -16.13
C ARG A 185 -3.73 -7.94 -14.62
N PHE A 186 -3.90 -9.05 -13.91
CA PHE A 186 -3.86 -9.09 -12.45
C PHE A 186 -2.84 -10.13 -11.99
N SER A 187 -2.17 -9.86 -10.87
CA SER A 187 -1.34 -10.81 -10.16
C SER A 187 -1.64 -10.75 -8.66
N LEU A 188 -2.09 -11.86 -8.11
CA LEU A 188 -2.39 -11.96 -6.68
C LEU A 188 -1.09 -11.89 -5.87
N SER A 189 -1.02 -10.95 -4.93
CA SER A 189 0.10 -10.84 -4.00
C SER A 189 -0.39 -10.17 -2.72
N SER A 190 -0.51 -10.94 -1.65
CA SER A 190 -1.01 -10.42 -0.37
C SER A 190 -0.03 -9.45 0.27
N SER A 191 1.28 -9.74 0.18
CA SER A 191 2.34 -8.99 0.86
C SER A 191 3.26 -8.22 -0.09
N LEU A 192 3.05 -8.27 -1.41
CA LEU A 192 4.01 -7.78 -2.42
C LEU A 192 5.40 -8.40 -2.24
N TYR A 193 5.43 -9.69 -1.87
CA TYR A 193 6.67 -10.43 -1.61
C TYR A 193 7.63 -10.36 -2.80
N ASP A 194 8.89 -10.04 -2.52
CA ASP A 194 9.89 -9.65 -3.51
C ASP A 194 10.97 -10.72 -3.73
N GLY A 195 10.58 -12.01 -3.74
CA GLY A 195 11.47 -13.15 -3.95
C GLY A 195 12.46 -12.99 -5.11
N LYS A 196 13.55 -13.74 -5.11
CA LYS A 196 14.61 -13.66 -6.12
C LYS A 196 14.31 -14.52 -7.35
N SER A 197 13.54 -15.60 -7.18
CA SER A 197 13.16 -16.52 -8.26
C SER A 197 11.69 -16.90 -8.23
N GLN A 198 11.14 -17.22 -9.40
CA GLN A 198 9.81 -17.82 -9.55
C GLN A 198 9.70 -19.20 -8.90
N ASP A 199 10.82 -19.91 -8.75
CA ASP A 199 10.88 -21.26 -8.19
C ASP A 199 10.83 -21.30 -6.66
N GLU A 200 10.73 -20.14 -5.99
CA GLU A 200 10.57 -20.10 -4.54
C GLU A 200 9.23 -20.73 -4.13
N TRP A 201 9.29 -21.57 -3.10
CA TRP A 201 8.15 -22.36 -2.61
C TRP A 201 6.92 -21.50 -2.27
N ILE A 202 7.12 -20.25 -1.85
CA ILE A 202 6.05 -19.30 -1.52
C ILE A 202 5.17 -18.94 -2.73
N TYR A 203 5.65 -19.12 -3.95
CA TYR A 203 4.88 -18.92 -5.19
C TYR A 203 4.18 -20.18 -5.68
N ALA A 204 4.58 -21.36 -5.18
CA ALA A 204 4.02 -22.63 -5.60
C ALA A 204 2.73 -22.96 -4.85
N GLU A 205 2.67 -22.67 -3.55
CA GLU A 205 1.58 -23.10 -2.69
C GLU A 205 1.13 -21.99 -1.71
N PRO A 206 -0.17 -21.90 -1.39
CA PRO A 206 -0.63 -21.05 -0.30
C PRO A 206 0.04 -21.45 1.01
N SER A 207 0.68 -20.50 1.69
CA SER A 207 1.39 -20.73 2.94
C SER A 207 0.70 -20.03 4.09
N VAL A 208 1.02 -20.41 5.33
CA VAL A 208 0.62 -19.67 6.53
C VAL A 208 1.88 -19.05 7.11
N ASP A 209 1.88 -17.74 7.29
CA ASP A 209 3.00 -17.06 7.94
C ASP A 209 3.10 -17.54 9.40
N PRO A 210 4.22 -18.14 9.81
CA PRO A 210 4.37 -18.68 11.16
C PRO A 210 4.29 -17.60 12.25
N GLN A 211 4.60 -16.33 11.96
CA GLN A 211 4.58 -15.27 12.97
C GLN A 211 3.19 -14.65 13.14
N THR A 212 2.43 -14.54 12.05
CA THR A 212 1.12 -13.87 12.06
C THR A 212 -0.05 -14.85 12.00
N GLY A 213 0.17 -16.12 11.63
CA GLY A 213 -0.92 -17.08 11.43
C GLY A 213 -1.82 -16.77 10.24
N ILE A 214 -1.43 -15.83 9.41
CA ILE A 214 -2.19 -15.37 8.26
C ILE A 214 -1.86 -16.27 7.08
N ARG A 215 -2.89 -16.69 6.35
CA ARG A 215 -2.69 -17.37 5.07
C ARG A 215 -2.24 -16.35 4.02
N ILE A 216 -1.06 -16.58 3.45
CA ILE A 216 -0.48 -15.75 2.42
C ILE A 216 -0.61 -16.45 1.07
N ARG A 217 -0.91 -15.67 0.03
CA ARG A 217 -0.86 -16.11 -1.36
C ARG A 217 -0.03 -15.15 -2.17
N GLU A 218 1.01 -15.69 -2.80
CA GLU A 218 1.90 -14.92 -3.64
C GLU A 218 1.94 -15.49 -5.05
N THR A 219 2.13 -14.61 -6.02
CA THR A 219 2.45 -14.99 -7.39
C THR A 219 3.71 -14.23 -7.82
N TRP A 220 4.48 -14.82 -8.73
CA TRP A 220 5.68 -14.17 -9.28
C TRP A 220 5.30 -13.00 -10.19
N TRP A 221 5.04 -11.84 -9.57
CA TRP A 221 4.51 -10.67 -10.27
C TRP A 221 5.59 -9.80 -10.92
N LYS A 222 6.87 -9.90 -10.48
CA LYS A 222 7.97 -9.06 -10.99
C LYS A 222 8.28 -9.27 -12.48
N ASP A 223 8.20 -10.50 -12.96
CA ASP A 223 8.33 -10.80 -14.38
C ASP A 223 7.21 -10.16 -15.22
N LYS A 224 5.96 -10.25 -14.74
CA LYS A 224 4.83 -9.56 -15.36
C LYS A 224 5.01 -8.03 -15.33
N ALA A 225 5.53 -7.50 -14.22
CA ALA A 225 5.75 -6.07 -14.03
C ALA A 225 6.80 -5.51 -15.00
N GLY A 226 7.89 -6.25 -15.27
CA GLY A 226 8.89 -5.86 -16.27
C GLY A 226 8.33 -5.71 -17.69
N ARG A 227 7.24 -6.44 -18.01
CA ARG A 227 6.52 -6.36 -19.30
C ARG A 227 5.33 -5.38 -19.31
N ALA A 228 5.02 -4.74 -18.18
CA ALA A 228 3.97 -3.75 -18.11
C ALA A 228 4.52 -2.36 -18.48
N ASP A 229 3.63 -1.48 -18.94
CA ASP A 229 3.90 -0.05 -19.10
C ASP A 229 3.44 0.72 -17.86
N VAL A 230 2.34 0.25 -17.27
CA VAL A 230 1.75 0.81 -16.04
C VAL A 230 1.58 -0.31 -15.02
N ILE A 231 2.07 -0.09 -13.82
CA ILE A 231 1.96 -1.02 -12.70
C ILE A 231 1.14 -0.35 -11.61
N VAL A 232 0.03 -0.98 -11.24
CA VAL A 232 -0.86 -0.55 -10.17
C VAL A 232 -0.64 -1.49 -9.00
N LEU A 233 0.04 -1.02 -7.97
CA LEU A 233 0.42 -1.78 -6.79
C LEU A 233 -0.47 -1.42 -5.61
N HIS A 234 -0.76 -2.41 -4.78
CA HIS A 234 -1.33 -2.18 -3.47
C HIS A 234 -0.94 -3.28 -2.49
N ARG A 235 -0.67 -2.86 -1.26
CA ARG A 235 -0.54 -3.74 -0.12
C ARG A 235 -1.61 -3.39 0.90
N ALA A 236 -2.56 -4.28 1.09
CA ALA A 236 -3.57 -4.14 2.12
C ALA A 236 -2.94 -4.35 3.51
N PRO A 237 -3.52 -3.75 4.56
CA PRO A 237 -3.23 -4.15 5.93
C PRO A 237 -3.26 -5.67 6.09
N GLU A 238 -2.43 -6.18 6.99
CA GLU A 238 -2.42 -7.61 7.28
C GLU A 238 -3.78 -7.98 7.91
N PRO A 239 -4.48 -9.02 7.43
CA PRO A 239 -5.72 -9.46 8.08
C PRO A 239 -5.43 -9.96 9.50
N ALA A 240 -6.46 -10.12 10.32
CA ALA A 240 -6.23 -10.70 11.64
C ALA A 240 -5.88 -12.20 11.50
N PRO A 241 -5.04 -12.74 12.40
CA PRO A 241 -4.75 -14.16 12.43
C PRO A 241 -6.01 -15.02 12.51
N ALA A 242 -6.01 -16.19 11.86
CA ALA A 242 -7.18 -17.07 11.81
C ALA A 242 -7.68 -17.50 13.20
N TRP A 243 -6.77 -17.69 14.16
CA TRP A 243 -7.12 -18.06 15.54
C TRP A 243 -7.82 -16.96 16.34
N THR A 244 -7.84 -15.72 15.84
CA THR A 244 -8.65 -14.66 16.46
C THR A 244 -10.14 -14.92 16.26
N TYR A 245 -10.53 -15.70 15.26
CA TYR A 245 -11.89 -16.12 14.97
C TYR A 245 -12.26 -17.39 15.74
N ASP A 246 -12.47 -17.26 17.05
CA ASP A 246 -12.84 -18.36 17.97
C ASP A 246 -14.35 -18.66 18.02
N GLY A 247 -15.14 -18.01 17.15
CA GLY A 247 -16.60 -18.09 17.12
C GLY A 247 -17.29 -17.15 18.12
N SER A 248 -16.54 -16.46 18.99
CA SER A 248 -17.09 -15.40 19.82
C SER A 248 -17.22 -14.09 19.02
N GLY A 249 -18.19 -13.24 19.40
CA GLY A 249 -18.30 -11.90 18.82
C GLY A 249 -17.15 -10.95 19.18
N SER A 250 -16.32 -11.33 20.15
CA SER A 250 -15.15 -10.57 20.61
C SER A 250 -13.84 -11.01 19.98
N GLY A 251 -13.77 -12.25 19.51
CA GLY A 251 -12.54 -12.90 19.07
C GLY A 251 -11.53 -13.16 20.20
N ASN A 252 -10.55 -14.01 19.90
CA ASN A 252 -9.44 -14.32 20.79
C ASN A 252 -8.21 -13.46 20.46
N TRP A 253 -7.94 -12.45 21.29
CA TRP A 253 -6.81 -11.53 21.14
C TRP A 253 -5.66 -11.81 22.13
N SER A 254 -5.61 -13.02 22.69
CA SER A 254 -4.58 -13.44 23.65
C SER A 254 -3.16 -13.51 23.09
N LEU A 255 -2.98 -13.33 21.77
CA LEU A 255 -1.66 -13.21 21.14
C LEU A 255 -0.79 -12.12 21.80
N LEU A 256 -1.41 -11.09 22.38
CA LEU A 256 -0.73 -10.03 23.13
C LEU A 256 -0.39 -10.40 24.57
N ASP A 257 -1.06 -11.41 25.12
CA ASP A 257 -0.82 -11.89 26.47
C ASP A 257 0.36 -12.88 26.50
N ALA A 258 0.61 -13.55 25.37
CA ALA A 258 1.81 -14.35 25.17
C ALA A 258 2.98 -13.43 24.80
N ASN A 259 4.09 -13.51 25.55
CA ASN A 259 5.40 -12.91 25.26
C ASN A 259 5.98 -13.28 23.86
N THR A 260 5.21 -13.95 23.00
CA THR A 260 5.59 -14.34 21.63
C THR A 260 5.83 -13.18 20.67
N LEU A 261 5.23 -12.01 20.92
CA LEU A 261 5.57 -10.77 20.22
C LEU A 261 6.32 -9.80 21.14
N ALA A 262 6.87 -10.28 22.26
CA ALA A 262 7.70 -9.46 23.13
C ALA A 262 8.79 -8.84 22.26
N LEU A 263 8.67 -7.54 22.08
CA LEU A 263 9.82 -6.68 21.88
C LEU A 263 10.66 -6.90 23.14
N ASP A 264 11.48 -7.96 23.14
CA ASP A 264 12.07 -8.62 24.33
C ASP A 264 13.18 -7.77 24.99
N SER A 265 13.19 -6.48 24.67
CA SER A 265 14.07 -5.46 25.19
C SER A 265 13.19 -4.34 25.70
N GLY A 266 13.31 -3.98 26.99
CA GLY A 266 12.46 -2.98 27.67
C GLY A 266 12.29 -1.62 26.96
N SER A 267 13.08 -1.31 25.92
CA SER A 267 12.90 -0.17 25.03
C SER A 267 11.61 -0.22 24.19
N GLY A 268 11.12 -1.41 23.83
CA GLY A 268 9.99 -1.57 22.92
C GLY A 268 8.65 -1.19 23.55
N GLU A 269 8.42 -1.58 24.81
CA GLU A 269 7.21 -1.19 25.55
C GLU A 269 7.15 0.31 25.79
N ASP A 270 8.26 0.95 26.15
CA ASP A 270 8.29 2.39 26.40
C ASP A 270 8.08 3.19 25.13
N MET A 271 8.71 2.78 24.02
CA MET A 271 8.43 3.34 22.70
C MET A 271 6.94 3.19 22.39
N PHE A 272 6.36 2.00 22.57
CA PHE A 272 4.95 1.76 22.25
C PHE A 272 3.99 2.54 23.15
N ARG A 273 4.29 2.66 24.45
CA ARG A 273 3.54 3.50 25.38
C ARG A 273 3.61 4.96 24.95
N GLU A 274 4.78 5.44 24.54
CA GLU A 274 4.94 6.81 24.05
C GLU A 274 4.17 7.05 22.74
N LEU A 275 4.16 6.07 21.83
CA LEU A 275 3.35 6.10 20.61
C LEU A 275 1.85 6.13 20.93
N LEU A 276 1.42 5.38 21.93
CA LEU A 276 0.03 5.36 22.38
C LEU A 276 -0.36 6.58 23.23
N ARG A 277 0.60 7.26 23.86
CA ARG A 277 0.37 8.42 24.75
C ARG A 277 -0.38 9.56 24.06
N GLY A 278 -0.20 9.68 22.74
CA GLY A 278 -0.87 10.66 21.89
C GLY A 278 -2.20 10.19 21.28
N VAL A 279 -2.55 8.91 21.39
CA VAL A 279 -3.83 8.38 20.92
C VAL A 279 -4.76 8.36 22.12
N PRO A 280 -5.73 9.30 22.25
CA PRO A 280 -6.73 9.22 23.30
C PRO A 280 -7.73 8.14 22.91
N ILE A 281 -7.30 6.90 23.03
CA ILE A 281 -8.19 5.77 23.14
C ILE A 281 -8.81 5.97 24.52
N LYS A 282 -9.99 6.58 24.58
CA LYS A 282 -10.90 6.31 25.68
C LYS A 282 -11.33 4.85 25.50
N ALA A 283 -10.40 3.92 25.71
CA ALA A 283 -10.69 2.50 25.77
C ALA A 283 -11.39 2.31 27.11
N GLU A 284 -12.66 2.74 27.17
CA GLU A 284 -13.56 2.28 28.23
C GLU A 284 -13.66 0.75 28.18
N ASP A 285 -13.33 0.14 27.02
CA ASP A 285 -13.16 -1.30 26.84
C ASP A 285 -11.67 -1.70 26.71
N PRO A 286 -11.09 -2.40 27.71
CA PRO A 286 -9.71 -2.93 27.64
C PRO A 286 -9.48 -3.87 26.45
N ARG A 287 -10.54 -4.43 25.84
CA ARG A 287 -10.45 -5.23 24.62
C ARG A 287 -10.01 -4.42 23.42
N ASN A 288 -10.55 -3.21 23.25
CA ASN A 288 -10.19 -2.34 22.13
C ASN A 288 -8.73 -1.91 22.22
N GLU A 289 -8.22 -1.71 23.43
CA GLU A 289 -6.80 -1.46 23.65
C GLU A 289 -5.94 -2.62 23.17
N LYS A 290 -6.31 -3.88 23.50
CA LYS A 290 -5.63 -5.07 22.97
C LYS A 290 -5.67 -5.10 21.44
N ILE A 291 -6.83 -4.89 20.82
CA ILE A 291 -6.94 -4.93 19.35
C ILE A 291 -6.05 -3.87 18.69
N VAL A 292 -6.06 -2.64 19.22
CA VAL A 292 -5.22 -1.54 18.71
C VAL A 292 -3.73 -1.87 18.90
N LYS A 293 -3.34 -2.41 20.06
CA LYS A 293 -1.97 -2.83 20.33
C LYS A 293 -1.52 -3.90 19.32
N ALA A 294 -2.35 -4.89 19.04
CA ALA A 294 -2.07 -5.94 18.06
C ALA A 294 -1.89 -5.36 16.65
N ALA A 295 -2.81 -4.50 16.21
CA ALA A 295 -2.76 -3.86 14.90
C ALA A 295 -1.48 -3.04 14.70
N LEU A 296 -1.10 -2.24 15.69
CA LEU A 296 0.12 -1.44 15.64
C LEU A 296 1.39 -2.30 15.65
N ILE A 297 1.45 -3.35 16.47
CA ILE A 297 2.60 -4.27 16.47
C ILE A 297 2.77 -4.91 15.10
N VAL A 298 1.71 -5.46 14.51
CA VAL A 298 1.76 -6.08 13.17
C VAL A 298 2.13 -5.06 12.10
N THR A 299 1.60 -3.83 12.20
CA THR A 299 1.96 -2.74 11.28
C THR A 299 3.46 -2.46 11.31
N LEU A 300 4.04 -2.30 12.51
CA LEU A 300 5.42 -1.91 12.69
C LEU A 300 6.41 -3.05 12.41
N THR A 301 6.05 -4.27 12.75
CA THR A 301 6.96 -5.43 12.67
C THR A 301 6.84 -6.21 11.36
N ARG A 302 5.71 -6.15 10.66
CA ARG A 302 5.46 -6.92 9.43
C ARG A 302 5.12 -6.04 8.24
N TYR A 303 4.04 -5.27 8.33
CA TYR A 303 3.53 -4.50 7.19
C TYR A 303 4.58 -3.50 6.69
N LEU A 304 5.07 -2.62 7.56
CA LEU A 304 5.97 -1.55 7.16
C LEU A 304 7.34 -2.04 6.67
N PRO A 305 8.06 -2.92 7.37
CA PRO A 305 9.33 -3.45 6.88
C PRO A 305 9.19 -4.10 5.50
N SER A 306 8.10 -4.83 5.29
CA SER A 306 7.87 -5.52 4.03
C SER A 306 7.45 -4.56 2.91
N VAL A 307 6.69 -3.47 3.18
CA VAL A 307 6.50 -2.36 2.22
C VAL A 307 7.85 -1.75 1.83
N LEU A 308 8.68 -1.39 2.81
CA LEU A 308 10.00 -0.78 2.57
C LEU A 308 10.89 -1.69 1.72
N GLN A 309 10.87 -3.00 1.99
CA GLN A 309 11.57 -4.01 1.21
C GLN A 309 11.06 -4.04 -0.24
N THR A 310 9.74 -4.08 -0.46
CA THR A 310 9.15 -4.00 -1.80
C THR A 310 9.59 -2.74 -2.53
N LEU A 311 9.54 -1.57 -1.87
CA LEU A 311 9.96 -0.29 -2.48
C LEU A 311 11.44 -0.28 -2.85
N ALA A 312 12.32 -0.81 -1.98
CA ALA A 312 13.74 -0.96 -2.27
C ALA A 312 13.97 -1.89 -3.48
N SER A 313 13.22 -3.00 -3.54
CA SER A 313 13.27 -3.96 -4.64
C SER A 313 12.86 -3.31 -5.97
N LEU A 314 11.74 -2.58 -5.99
CA LEU A 314 11.27 -1.82 -7.15
C LEU A 314 12.30 -0.81 -7.65
N ARG A 315 12.98 -0.11 -6.73
CA ARG A 315 14.03 0.87 -7.08
C ARG A 315 15.26 0.20 -7.69
N SER A 316 15.60 -1.00 -7.23
CA SER A 316 16.78 -1.74 -7.71
C SER A 316 16.53 -2.49 -9.03
N ALA A 317 15.27 -2.83 -9.34
CA ALA A 317 14.92 -3.62 -10.51
C ALA A 317 14.90 -2.77 -11.78
N LYS A 318 15.97 -2.88 -12.61
CA LYS A 318 16.13 -2.10 -13.85
C LYS A 318 14.89 -2.14 -14.76
N ALA A 319 14.29 -3.32 -14.95
CA ALA A 319 13.12 -3.49 -15.82
C ALA A 319 11.84 -2.80 -15.29
N ILE A 320 11.78 -2.48 -14.00
CA ILE A 320 10.60 -1.89 -13.34
C ILE A 320 10.83 -0.40 -13.07
N LYS A 321 12.08 0.02 -12.81
CA LYS A 321 12.43 1.41 -12.46
C LYS A 321 11.95 2.43 -13.49
N GLU A 322 11.90 2.06 -14.77
CA GLU A 322 11.49 2.95 -15.88
C GLU A 322 9.97 2.95 -16.12
N LYS A 323 9.19 2.19 -15.33
CA LYS A 323 7.74 2.03 -15.53
C LYS A 323 6.95 3.06 -14.72
N LEU A 324 5.73 3.34 -15.17
CA LEU A 324 4.80 4.16 -14.40
C LEU A 324 4.18 3.32 -13.29
N ILE A 325 4.53 3.63 -12.04
CA ILE A 325 4.05 2.90 -10.87
C ILE A 325 3.03 3.76 -10.12
N PHE A 326 1.81 3.23 -9.98
CA PHE A 326 0.79 3.77 -9.09
C PHE A 326 0.68 2.88 -7.87
N TRP A 327 1.03 3.41 -6.71
CA TRP A 327 0.54 2.84 -5.47
C TRP A 327 -0.90 3.32 -5.30
N HIS A 328 -1.85 2.42 -5.04
CA HIS A 328 -3.23 2.81 -4.72
C HIS A 328 -3.56 2.51 -3.26
N GLU A 329 -4.43 3.34 -2.69
CA GLU A 329 -4.90 3.18 -1.31
C GLU A 329 -5.75 1.92 -1.16
N GLY A 330 -5.65 1.33 0.02
CA GLY A 330 -6.53 0.27 0.45
C GLY A 330 -7.90 0.83 0.77
N TRP A 331 -8.90 -0.02 0.63
CA TRP A 331 -10.24 0.33 1.05
C TRP A 331 -10.24 0.23 2.57
N LEU A 332 -10.31 1.37 3.25
CA LEU A 332 -10.76 1.37 4.64
C LEU A 332 -12.14 0.73 4.63
N ALA A 333 -12.34 -0.29 5.45
CA ALA A 333 -13.67 -0.81 5.69
C ALA A 333 -14.44 0.35 6.28
N ASP A 334 -15.31 0.97 5.47
CA ASP A 334 -16.04 2.15 5.91
C ASP A 334 -16.91 1.74 7.08
N ALA A 335 -16.44 2.04 8.29
CA ALA A 335 -17.21 1.83 9.50
C ALA A 335 -18.59 2.51 9.38
N ARG A 336 -18.74 3.51 8.49
CA ARG A 336 -19.98 4.22 8.23
C ARG A 336 -20.95 3.52 7.28
N ILE A 337 -20.52 2.55 6.45
CA ILE A 337 -21.47 1.75 5.65
C ILE A 337 -22.31 0.85 6.56
N ALA A 338 -21.79 0.47 7.74
CA ALA A 338 -22.60 -0.11 8.82
C ALA A 338 -23.50 0.91 9.53
N VAL A 339 -23.18 2.23 9.47
CA VAL A 339 -23.79 3.30 10.28
C VAL A 339 -24.90 4.09 9.55
N ARG A 340 -25.10 3.94 8.23
CA ARG A 340 -26.16 4.70 7.52
C ARG A 340 -27.60 4.39 7.97
N ARG A 341 -27.81 3.54 8.98
CA ARG A 341 -29.12 3.27 9.59
C ARG A 341 -29.28 3.71 11.06
N THR A 342 -28.27 4.29 11.71
CA THR A 342 -28.41 4.70 13.12
C THR A 342 -27.80 6.08 13.36
N ASP A 343 -28.63 7.03 13.75
CA ASP A 343 -28.25 8.35 14.23
C ASP A 343 -27.36 8.24 15.48
N GLY A 344 -26.05 8.14 15.28
CA GLY A 344 -25.06 8.18 16.36
C GLY A 344 -23.87 7.25 16.14
N LEU A 345 -22.74 7.78 15.68
CA LEU A 345 -21.45 7.08 15.55
C LEU A 345 -20.80 6.71 16.91
N LYS A 346 -21.53 6.82 18.03
CA LYS A 346 -20.96 6.62 19.37
C LYS A 346 -21.19 5.22 19.94
N ASP A 347 -22.19 4.50 19.44
CA ASP A 347 -22.67 3.27 20.11
C ASP A 347 -22.75 2.03 19.21
N LEU A 348 -22.27 2.11 17.96
CA LEU A 348 -22.23 0.91 17.13
C LEU A 348 -20.96 0.10 17.45
N PRO A 349 -21.10 -1.18 17.86
CA PRO A 349 -19.97 -2.05 18.07
C PRO A 349 -19.31 -2.30 16.71
N ILE A 350 -18.21 -1.60 16.43
CA ILE A 350 -17.30 -1.96 15.34
C ILE A 350 -16.80 -3.35 15.68
N ASP A 351 -16.94 -4.30 14.75
CA ASP A 351 -16.42 -5.64 15.02
C ASP A 351 -14.89 -5.58 15.22
N PRO A 352 -14.33 -6.46 16.07
CA PRO A 352 -12.92 -6.44 16.42
C PRO A 352 -11.97 -6.45 15.22
N TRP A 353 -12.33 -7.13 14.14
CA TRP A 353 -11.49 -7.29 12.96
C TRP A 353 -11.51 -6.06 12.07
N THR A 354 -12.67 -5.40 11.92
CA THR A 354 -12.76 -4.09 11.27
C THR A 354 -11.97 -3.05 12.05
N LEU A 355 -12.05 -3.05 13.39
CA LEU A 355 -11.21 -2.18 14.22
C LEU A 355 -9.73 -2.45 13.97
N TYR A 356 -9.30 -3.72 14.04
CA TYR A 356 -7.93 -4.14 13.78
C TYR A 356 -7.43 -3.68 12.39
N HIS A 357 -8.21 -3.93 11.34
CA HIS A 357 -7.88 -3.54 9.97
C HIS A 357 -7.82 -2.01 9.82
N ASN A 358 -8.79 -1.28 10.38
CA ASN A 358 -8.84 0.18 10.27
C ASN A 358 -7.78 0.88 11.12
N VAL A 359 -7.26 0.28 12.18
CA VAL A 359 -6.12 0.83 12.92
C VAL A 359 -4.85 0.77 12.08
N GLN A 360 -4.63 -0.34 11.37
CA GLN A 360 -3.52 -0.47 10.43
C GLN A 360 -3.69 0.46 9.22
N GLY A 361 -4.90 0.49 8.63
CA GLY A 361 -5.21 1.26 7.43
C GLY A 361 -5.40 2.76 7.67
N GLY A 362 -6.01 3.20 8.77
CA GLY A 362 -6.24 4.63 9.07
C GLY A 362 -4.94 5.41 9.33
N SER A 363 -3.84 4.68 9.42
CA SER A 363 -2.47 5.13 9.43
C SER A 363 -2.04 5.64 8.02
N THR A 364 -2.67 5.19 6.92
CA THR A 364 -2.20 5.37 5.53
C THR A 364 -2.33 6.74 4.92
N ASP A 365 -3.24 7.58 5.40
CA ASP A 365 -3.32 8.98 4.96
C ASP A 365 -1.98 9.72 5.18
N CYS A 366 -1.26 9.33 6.23
CA CYS A 366 0.08 9.82 6.48
C CYS A 366 1.14 9.04 5.68
N TRP A 367 0.99 7.72 5.52
CA TRP A 367 1.94 6.87 4.78
C TRP A 367 2.07 7.33 3.31
N TYR A 368 0.99 7.84 2.72
CA TYR A 368 1.01 8.40 1.37
C TYR A 368 1.94 9.59 1.20
N SER A 369 1.95 10.50 2.17
CA SER A 369 2.88 11.63 2.16
C SER A 369 4.33 11.13 2.15
N LEU A 370 4.63 10.04 2.86
CA LEU A 370 5.97 9.43 2.85
C LEU A 370 6.30 8.74 1.51
N ILE A 371 5.39 7.95 0.95
CA ILE A 371 5.63 7.24 -0.32
C ILE A 371 5.83 8.24 -1.46
N VAL A 372 5.00 9.27 -1.54
CA VAL A 372 5.14 10.35 -2.54
C VAL A 372 6.46 11.09 -2.38
N LEU A 373 6.92 11.34 -1.15
CA LEU A 373 8.24 11.94 -0.89
C LEU A 373 9.39 11.04 -1.38
N ILE A 374 9.34 9.73 -1.15
CA ILE A 374 10.43 8.81 -1.54
C ILE A 374 10.59 8.72 -3.07
N PHE A 375 9.47 8.66 -3.82
CA PHE A 375 9.52 8.55 -5.28
C PHE A 375 9.65 9.90 -6.00
N GLY A 376 9.12 10.99 -5.44
CA GLY A 376 9.21 12.33 -6.02
C GLY A 376 10.64 12.88 -6.12
N PHE A 377 11.55 12.48 -5.22
CA PHE A 377 12.94 12.93 -5.23
C PHE A 377 13.85 12.20 -6.25
N CYS A 378 13.42 11.07 -6.83
CA CYS A 378 14.29 10.23 -7.68
C CYS A 378 14.09 10.42 -9.21
N SER A 379 13.21 11.33 -9.64
CA SER A 379 12.95 11.61 -11.07
C SER A 379 13.69 12.86 -11.59
N ARG A 380 14.75 13.29 -10.90
CA ARG A 380 15.67 14.31 -11.39
C ARG A 380 17.01 13.65 -11.65
N ASP A 381 17.57 13.94 -12.82
CA ASP A 381 18.88 13.53 -13.34
C ASP A 381 18.86 12.30 -14.25
N SER A 382 18.19 12.44 -15.39
CA SER A 382 18.60 11.81 -16.66
C SER A 382 18.10 12.61 -17.84
#